data_AF-A0A7W1YJK0-F1
#
_entry.id   AF-A0A7W1YJK0-F1
#
_cell.length_a   1.000
_cell.length_b   1.000
_cell.length_c   1.000
_cell.angle_alpha   90.00
_cell.angle_beta   90.00
_cell.angle_gamma   90.00
#
_symmetry.space_group_name_H-M   'P 1'
#
loop_
_entity.id
_entity.type
_entity.pdbx_description
1 polymer ?
#
loop_
_entity_poly.entity_id
_entity_poly.type
_entity_poly.pdbx_seq_one_letter_code
_entity_poly.pdbx_strand_id
1 'polypeptide(L)'
;LAPRLPLVRPLLPFTRAELREHCVRQGVAWHEDTSNDDVRHQRNWLRHRVLPALEAGVPGFGAELARLADDNRTILAESEGTVTATWRRALADDDLLTDGVLPLPESQRLLVWRRLLQHLDLPIERPHLRRLDELAHGVAGRRFALGRWLFLRRPHALAWELAQPRVPANIVQLAGPGEYHRGWERMRVSVVVAPFTLSTDRHHAMLAAEACAWPLAWRLSESGERWLPLGAPGRQTVVKFLSARGVSSRLRPLTPVVADRNGIVWVPGHAIAQRTRITAATAQALHLRWHPAGQDAQASTMPATLEEADEDI
;
A
#
# COMPACT_ATOMS: atom_id res chain seq x y z
N LEU A 1 -10.34 10.14 12.24
CA LEU A 1 -11.39 9.14 11.92
C LEU A 1 -12.60 9.43 12.81
N ALA A 2 -13.77 9.73 12.25
CA ALA A 2 -14.99 9.92 13.03
C ALA A 2 -15.31 8.63 13.81
N PRO A 3 -15.75 8.72 15.09
CA PRO A 3 -16.12 7.52 15.85
C PRO A 3 -17.27 6.81 15.13
N ARG A 4 -17.10 5.51 14.85
CA ARG A 4 -18.17 4.66 14.32
C ARG A 4 -19.31 4.65 15.33
N LEU A 5 -20.50 5.07 14.92
CA LEU A 5 -21.71 4.97 15.74
C LEU A 5 -21.99 3.48 16.04
N PRO A 6 -22.27 3.11 17.29
CA PRO A 6 -22.61 1.73 17.62
C PRO A 6 -23.94 1.35 16.98
N LEU A 7 -23.93 0.32 16.13
CA LEU A 7 -25.15 -0.28 15.58
C LEU A 7 -25.71 -1.29 16.58
N VAL A 8 -26.76 -0.93 17.28
CA VAL A 8 -27.49 -1.82 18.20
C VAL A 8 -28.62 -2.53 17.44
N ARG A 9 -28.89 -3.80 17.77
CA ARG A 9 -29.98 -4.59 17.17
C ARG A 9 -30.95 -5.11 18.24
N PRO A 10 -31.78 -4.26 18.87
CA PRO A 10 -32.61 -4.63 20.02
C PRO A 10 -33.63 -5.73 19.72
N LEU A 11 -34.10 -5.79 18.46
CA LEU A 11 -35.11 -6.74 18.02
C LEU A 11 -34.55 -8.10 17.58
N LEU A 12 -33.22 -8.29 17.61
CA LEU A 12 -32.56 -9.52 17.18
C LEU A 12 -33.00 -10.79 17.95
N PRO A 13 -33.32 -10.73 19.27
CA PRO A 13 -33.77 -11.90 20.02
C PRO A 13 -35.18 -12.39 19.66
N PHE A 14 -35.99 -11.57 18.98
CA PHE A 14 -37.40 -11.89 18.70
C PHE A 14 -37.57 -12.40 17.28
N THR A 15 -38.44 -13.40 17.14
CA THR A 15 -38.87 -13.91 15.84
C THR A 15 -39.80 -12.94 15.12
N ARG A 16 -39.90 -13.07 13.80
CA ARG A 16 -40.87 -12.28 13.01
C ARG A 16 -42.32 -12.50 13.44
N ALA A 17 -42.66 -13.71 13.90
CA ALA A 17 -44.00 -14.04 14.36
C ALA A 17 -44.34 -13.28 15.65
N GLU A 18 -43.45 -13.31 16.65
CA GLU A 18 -43.61 -12.57 17.91
C GLU A 18 -43.71 -11.06 17.67
N LEU A 19 -42.89 -10.51 16.78
CA LEU A 19 -42.96 -9.09 16.42
C LEU A 19 -44.29 -8.72 15.76
N ARG A 20 -44.81 -9.56 14.86
CA ARG A 20 -46.12 -9.34 14.22
C ARG A 20 -47.25 -9.40 15.24
N GLU A 21 -47.25 -10.40 16.11
CA GLU A 21 -48.25 -10.54 17.17
C GLU A 21 -48.19 -9.34 18.13
N HIS A 22 -47.00 -8.86 18.46
CA HIS A 22 -46.82 -7.65 19.25
C HIS A 22 -47.41 -6.41 18.54
N CYS A 23 -47.12 -6.21 17.26
CA CYS A 23 -47.71 -5.10 16.49
C CYS A 23 -49.23 -5.15 16.47
N VAL A 24 -49.82 -6.34 16.26
CA VAL A 24 -51.29 -6.52 16.30
C VAL A 24 -51.84 -6.17 17.68
N ARG A 25 -51.25 -6.68 18.76
CA ARG A 25 -51.69 -6.38 20.14
C ARG A 25 -51.60 -4.90 20.50
N GLN A 26 -50.60 -4.19 19.97
CA GLN A 26 -50.37 -2.77 20.23
C GLN A 26 -51.06 -1.85 19.21
N GLY A 27 -51.78 -2.40 18.22
CA GLY A 27 -52.42 -1.61 17.16
C GLY A 27 -51.43 -0.87 16.26
N VAL A 28 -50.19 -1.35 16.15
CA VAL A 28 -49.15 -0.76 15.30
C VAL A 28 -49.32 -1.27 13.88
N ALA A 29 -49.64 -0.37 12.96
CA ALA A 29 -49.65 -0.66 11.53
C ALA A 29 -48.21 -0.73 10.98
N TRP A 30 -47.97 -1.63 10.02
CA TRP A 30 -46.70 -1.72 9.29
C TRP A 30 -46.95 -1.82 7.79
N HIS A 31 -45.92 -1.47 7.01
CA HIS A 31 -45.91 -1.59 5.56
C HIS A 31 -45.04 -2.78 5.15
N GLU A 32 -45.53 -3.63 4.24
CA GLU A 32 -44.72 -4.69 3.64
C GLU A 32 -44.09 -4.19 2.32
N ASP A 33 -42.76 -4.08 2.30
CA ASP A 33 -42.03 -3.71 1.10
C ASP A 33 -42.03 -4.87 0.09
N THR A 34 -42.47 -4.60 -1.13
CA THR A 34 -42.58 -5.56 -2.24
C THR A 34 -41.24 -6.15 -2.68
N SER A 35 -40.11 -5.48 -2.42
CA SER A 35 -38.77 -5.99 -2.71
C SER A 35 -38.37 -7.18 -1.83
N ASN A 36 -39.09 -7.44 -0.72
CA ASN A 36 -38.80 -8.55 0.19
C ASN A 36 -39.04 -9.94 -0.43
N ASP A 37 -39.80 -10.02 -1.51
CA ASP A 37 -40.15 -11.28 -2.18
C ASP A 37 -39.28 -11.56 -3.41
N ASP A 38 -38.40 -10.62 -3.77
CA ASP A 38 -37.50 -10.78 -4.91
C ASP A 38 -36.35 -11.74 -4.57
N VAL A 39 -36.47 -12.99 -5.03
CA VAL A 39 -35.48 -14.05 -4.83
C VAL A 39 -34.20 -13.89 -5.66
N ARG A 40 -34.08 -12.86 -6.52
CA ARG A 40 -32.80 -12.53 -7.17
C ARG A 40 -31.76 -12.06 -6.16
N HIS A 41 -32.20 -11.49 -5.04
CA HIS A 41 -31.32 -11.14 -3.93
C HIS A 41 -31.00 -12.37 -3.07
N GLN A 42 -29.71 -12.66 -2.87
CA GLN A 42 -29.24 -13.86 -2.17
C GLN A 42 -29.87 -14.05 -0.78
N ARG A 43 -30.08 -12.94 -0.03
CA ARG A 43 -30.76 -12.96 1.28
C ARG A 43 -32.20 -13.47 1.17
N ASN A 44 -32.96 -13.00 0.17
CA ASN A 44 -34.35 -13.40 -0.04
C ASN A 44 -34.42 -14.84 -0.55
N TRP A 45 -33.50 -15.25 -1.43
CA TRP A 45 -33.37 -16.66 -1.82
C TRP A 45 -33.13 -17.59 -0.64
N LEU A 46 -32.17 -17.26 0.24
CA LEU A 46 -31.93 -18.02 1.48
C LEU A 46 -33.20 -18.10 2.34
N ARG A 47 -33.91 -16.98 2.51
CA ARG A 47 -35.11 -16.88 3.33
C ARG A 47 -36.30 -17.67 2.79
N HIS A 48 -36.54 -17.61 1.49
CA HIS A 48 -37.76 -18.13 0.86
C HIS A 48 -37.59 -19.53 0.27
N ARG A 49 -36.36 -19.96 -0.01
CA ARG A 49 -36.08 -21.27 -0.62
C ARG A 49 -35.29 -22.18 0.30
N VAL A 50 -34.17 -21.72 0.85
CA VAL A 50 -33.24 -22.59 1.56
C VAL A 50 -33.69 -22.88 2.99
N LEU A 51 -33.93 -21.85 3.80
CA LEU A 51 -34.30 -22.01 5.20
C LEU A 51 -35.60 -22.82 5.38
N PRO A 52 -36.68 -22.59 4.62
CA PRO A 52 -37.90 -23.38 4.76
C PRO A 52 -37.71 -24.85 4.38
N ALA A 53 -36.89 -25.14 3.36
CA ALA A 53 -36.58 -26.51 2.96
C ALA A 53 -35.77 -27.25 4.05
N LEU A 54 -34.81 -26.56 4.68
CA LEU A 54 -34.04 -27.10 5.81
C LEU A 54 -34.93 -27.34 7.02
N GLU A 55 -35.82 -26.41 7.35
CA GLU A 55 -36.75 -26.52 8.48
C GLU A 55 -37.75 -27.67 8.29
N ALA A 56 -38.19 -27.92 7.05
CA ALA A 56 -39.08 -29.04 6.74
C ALA A 56 -38.37 -30.41 6.87
N GLY A 57 -37.09 -30.49 6.50
CA GLY A 57 -36.30 -31.73 6.61
C GLY A 57 -35.75 -31.97 8.02
N VAL A 58 -35.46 -30.91 8.77
CA VAL A 58 -34.92 -30.93 10.13
C VAL A 58 -35.67 -29.89 10.97
N PRO A 59 -36.79 -30.26 11.61
CA PRO A 59 -37.55 -29.35 12.45
C PRO A 59 -36.68 -28.76 13.57
N GLY A 60 -36.70 -27.44 13.75
CA GLY A 60 -35.89 -26.73 14.74
C GLY A 60 -34.51 -26.27 14.22
N PHE A 61 -34.17 -26.51 12.95
CA PHE A 61 -32.88 -26.12 12.38
C PHE A 61 -32.57 -24.64 12.58
N GLY A 62 -33.54 -23.75 12.34
CA GLY A 62 -33.35 -22.31 12.53
C GLY A 62 -33.01 -21.92 13.97
N ALA A 63 -33.65 -22.55 14.96
CA ALA A 63 -33.39 -22.30 16.36
C ALA A 63 -31.99 -22.80 16.77
N GLU A 64 -31.60 -23.99 16.32
CA GLU A 64 -30.28 -24.56 16.60
C GLU A 64 -29.15 -23.75 15.95
N LEU A 65 -29.35 -23.27 14.72
CA LEU A 65 -28.40 -22.37 14.05
C LEU A 65 -28.25 -21.04 14.80
N ALA A 66 -29.35 -20.48 15.33
CA ALA A 66 -29.30 -19.28 16.15
C ALA A 66 -28.54 -19.52 17.47
N ARG A 67 -28.76 -20.67 18.12
CA ARG A 67 -28.04 -21.10 19.32
C ARG A 67 -26.54 -21.23 19.06
N LEU A 68 -26.15 -21.92 17.98
CA LEU A 68 -24.75 -22.02 17.54
C LEU A 68 -24.12 -20.65 17.28
N ALA A 69 -24.87 -19.70 16.71
CA ALA A 69 -24.38 -18.34 16.49
C ALA A 69 -24.17 -17.56 17.80
N ASP A 70 -24.99 -17.81 18.82
CA ASP A 70 -24.86 -17.20 20.14
C ASP A 70 -23.70 -17.81 20.94
N ASP A 71 -23.57 -19.14 20.94
CA ASP A 71 -22.44 -19.86 21.53
C ASP A 71 -21.11 -19.35 20.95
N ASN A 72 -21.01 -19.23 19.62
CA ASN A 72 -19.82 -18.69 18.95
C ASN A 72 -19.54 -17.23 19.33
N ARG A 73 -20.58 -16.43 19.60
CA ARG A 73 -20.42 -15.04 20.03
C ARG A 73 -19.84 -14.96 21.43
N THR A 74 -20.31 -15.82 22.33
CA THR A 74 -19.78 -15.94 23.69
C THR A 74 -18.32 -16.37 23.67
N ILE A 75 -17.98 -17.43 22.92
CA ILE A 75 -16.59 -17.90 22.75
C ILE A 75 -15.69 -16.78 22.17
N LEU A 76 -16.19 -16.02 21.20
CA LEU A 76 -15.46 -14.90 20.63
C LEU A 76 -15.23 -13.79 21.67
N ALA A 77 -16.26 -13.47 22.47
CA ALA A 77 -16.19 -12.45 23.51
C ALA A 77 -15.15 -12.79 24.59
N GLU A 78 -15.02 -14.07 24.96
CA GLU A 78 -13.97 -14.55 25.88
C GLU A 78 -12.56 -14.28 25.32
N SER A 79 -12.38 -14.41 24.01
CA SER A 79 -11.09 -14.14 23.34
C SER A 79 -10.80 -12.65 23.15
N GLU A 80 -11.84 -11.80 23.17
CA GLU A 80 -11.77 -10.37 22.85
C GLU A 80 -10.82 -9.62 23.79
N GLY A 81 -10.80 -9.99 25.08
CA GLY A 81 -9.95 -9.37 26.10
C GLY A 81 -8.46 -9.56 25.78
N THR A 82 -8.04 -10.82 25.57
CA THR A 82 -6.67 -11.18 25.21
C THR A 82 -6.26 -10.54 23.88
N VAL A 83 -7.09 -10.66 22.83
CA VAL A 83 -6.83 -10.08 21.51
C VAL A 83 -6.69 -8.55 21.61
N THR A 84 -7.51 -7.89 22.42
CA THR A 84 -7.41 -6.44 22.64
C THR A 84 -6.15 -6.03 23.35
N ALA A 85 -5.81 -6.72 24.42
CA ALA A 85 -4.61 -6.42 25.18
C ALA A 85 -3.34 -6.67 24.34
N THR A 86 -3.32 -7.71 23.51
CA THR A 86 -2.21 -8.00 22.59
C THR A 86 -2.14 -6.95 21.48
N TRP A 87 -3.27 -6.65 20.81
CA TRP A 87 -3.32 -5.63 19.76
C TRP A 87 -2.78 -4.28 20.25
N ARG A 88 -3.23 -3.80 21.41
CA ARG A 88 -2.77 -2.51 21.97
C ARG A 88 -1.28 -2.48 22.30
N ARG A 89 -0.71 -3.62 22.70
CA ARG A 89 0.72 -3.74 23.04
C ARG A 89 1.60 -3.93 21.82
N ALA A 90 1.09 -4.61 20.79
CA ALA A 90 1.84 -4.97 19.61
C ALA A 90 1.78 -3.91 18.50
N LEU A 91 0.74 -3.07 18.45
CA LEU A 91 0.55 -2.09 17.40
C LEU A 91 1.50 -0.89 17.57
N ALA A 92 2.29 -0.63 16.54
CA ALA A 92 3.01 0.63 16.32
C ALA A 92 2.43 1.37 15.11
N ASP A 93 3.11 2.43 14.65
CA ASP A 93 2.63 3.30 13.56
C ASP A 93 2.49 2.57 12.21
N ASP A 94 3.48 1.77 11.84
CA ASP A 94 3.57 1.06 10.55
C ASP A 94 3.93 -0.43 10.69
N ASP A 95 3.98 -0.96 11.92
CA ASP A 95 4.20 -2.37 12.17
C ASP A 95 3.44 -2.93 13.37
N LEU A 96 3.33 -4.27 13.38
CA LEU A 96 2.74 -5.05 14.46
C LEU A 96 3.78 -6.04 14.98
N LEU A 97 4.17 -5.90 16.24
CA LEU A 97 5.12 -6.81 16.89
C LEU A 97 4.56 -8.24 16.93
N THR A 98 5.30 -9.19 16.37
CA THR A 98 4.86 -10.58 16.26
C THR A 98 5.12 -11.39 17.52
N ASP A 99 6.06 -10.97 18.37
CA ASP A 99 6.49 -11.74 19.55
C ASP A 99 5.36 -11.93 20.56
N GLY A 100 4.44 -10.96 20.67
CA GLY A 100 3.23 -11.07 21.49
C GLY A 100 2.05 -11.76 20.79
N VAL A 101 2.11 -11.93 19.47
CA VAL A 101 1.01 -12.48 18.66
C VAL A 101 1.21 -13.96 18.35
N LEU A 102 2.41 -14.36 17.93
CA LEU A 102 2.72 -15.74 17.51
C LEU A 102 2.52 -16.80 18.62
N PRO A 103 2.75 -16.50 19.91
CA PRO A 103 2.45 -17.47 20.98
C PRO A 103 0.95 -17.73 21.20
N LEU A 104 0.06 -16.89 20.65
CA LEU A 104 -1.38 -17.09 20.81
C LEU A 104 -1.86 -18.31 19.99
N PRO A 105 -2.96 -18.96 20.41
CA PRO A 105 -3.66 -19.94 19.58
C PRO A 105 -4.06 -19.37 18.22
N GLU A 106 -4.10 -20.21 17.18
CA GLU A 106 -4.43 -19.78 15.81
C GLU A 106 -5.73 -18.98 15.74
N SER A 107 -6.78 -19.44 16.44
CA SER A 107 -8.07 -18.74 16.51
C SER A 107 -7.93 -17.29 16.98
N GLN A 108 -7.08 -17.02 17.97
CA GLN A 108 -6.82 -15.68 18.48
C GLN A 108 -5.90 -14.87 17.56
N ARG A 109 -4.89 -15.50 16.92
CA ARG A 109 -4.05 -14.83 15.93
C ARG A 109 -4.86 -14.32 14.74
N LEU A 110 -5.77 -15.15 14.21
CA LEU A 110 -6.65 -14.74 13.11
C LEU A 110 -7.54 -13.56 13.49
N LEU A 111 -7.92 -13.41 14.77
CA LEU A 111 -8.63 -12.22 15.27
C LEU A 111 -7.74 -10.98 15.34
N VAL A 112 -6.46 -11.13 15.70
CA VAL A 112 -5.47 -10.05 15.61
C VAL A 112 -5.29 -9.62 14.15
N TRP A 113 -5.13 -10.56 13.21
CA TRP A 113 -5.04 -10.26 11.78
C TRP A 113 -6.30 -9.62 11.23
N ARG A 114 -7.48 -10.04 11.71
CA ARG A 114 -8.75 -9.39 11.39
C ARG A 114 -8.76 -7.92 11.82
N ARG A 115 -8.23 -7.61 13.01
CA ARG A 115 -8.09 -6.22 13.47
C ARG A 115 -7.09 -5.43 12.64
N LEU A 116 -6.00 -6.06 12.21
CA LEU A 116 -5.04 -5.42 11.28
C LEU A 116 -5.71 -5.05 9.95
N LEU A 117 -6.45 -5.97 9.34
CA LEU A 117 -7.20 -5.67 8.11
C LEU A 117 -8.24 -4.57 8.32
N GLN A 118 -8.94 -4.56 9.46
CA GLN A 118 -9.87 -3.49 9.82
C GLN A 118 -9.19 -2.14 10.01
N HIS A 119 -8.02 -2.12 10.66
CA HIS A 119 -7.24 -0.92 10.91
C HIS A 119 -6.75 -0.29 9.59
N LEU A 120 -6.41 -1.12 8.61
CA LEU A 120 -5.94 -0.70 7.28
C LEU A 120 -7.04 -0.53 6.24
N ASP A 121 -8.31 -0.66 6.67
CA ASP A 121 -9.51 -0.57 5.82
C ASP A 121 -9.45 -1.53 4.61
N LEU A 122 -9.05 -2.78 4.88
CA LEU A 122 -8.95 -3.87 3.91
C LEU A 122 -10.10 -4.88 4.05
N PRO A 123 -10.48 -5.56 2.96
CA PRO A 123 -11.51 -6.61 2.99
C PRO A 123 -11.05 -7.78 3.87
N ILE A 124 -11.94 -8.20 4.78
CA ILE A 124 -11.69 -9.28 5.73
C ILE A 124 -12.15 -10.59 5.10
N GLU A 125 -11.21 -11.32 4.53
CA GLU A 125 -11.48 -12.63 3.94
C GLU A 125 -10.55 -13.69 4.55
N ARG A 126 -11.07 -14.91 4.69
CA ARG A 126 -10.33 -16.01 5.33
C ARG A 126 -8.97 -16.30 4.66
N PRO A 127 -8.83 -16.25 3.32
CA PRO A 127 -7.52 -16.40 2.68
C PRO A 127 -6.52 -15.31 3.06
N HIS A 128 -6.96 -14.06 3.22
CA HIS A 128 -6.09 -12.95 3.63
C HIS A 128 -5.56 -13.15 5.05
N LEU A 129 -6.43 -13.58 5.98
CA LEU A 129 -6.04 -13.86 7.36
C LEU A 129 -4.99 -14.97 7.44
N ARG A 130 -5.16 -16.04 6.65
CA ARG A 130 -4.19 -17.15 6.59
C ARG A 130 -2.86 -16.72 5.98
N ARG A 131 -2.88 -15.96 4.88
CA ARG A 131 -1.65 -15.43 4.27
C ARG A 131 -0.87 -14.51 5.21
N LEU A 132 -1.55 -13.71 6.03
CA LEU A 132 -0.90 -12.90 7.07
C LEU A 132 -0.27 -13.77 8.15
N ASP A 133 -0.96 -14.83 8.61
CA ASP A 133 -0.41 -15.77 9.60
C ASP A 133 0.81 -16.50 9.04
N GLU A 134 0.74 -17.01 7.80
CA GLU A 134 1.86 -17.65 7.10
C GLU A 134 3.04 -16.70 6.90
N LEU A 135 2.79 -15.43 6.54
CA LEU A 135 3.82 -14.41 6.43
C LEU A 135 4.49 -14.14 7.78
N ALA A 136 3.71 -14.08 8.86
CA ALA A 136 4.21 -13.83 10.21
C ALA A 136 5.10 -14.99 10.74
N HIS A 137 4.80 -16.24 10.39
CA HIS A 137 5.63 -17.40 10.71
C HIS A 137 6.80 -17.61 9.73
N GLY A 138 6.74 -16.97 8.56
CA GLY A 138 7.74 -17.08 7.52
C GLY A 138 9.08 -16.42 7.85
N VAL A 139 10.04 -16.64 6.95
CA VAL A 139 11.38 -16.05 7.03
C VAL A 139 11.30 -14.52 6.83
N ALA A 140 12.14 -13.79 7.57
CA ALA A 140 12.31 -12.35 7.39
C ALA A 140 12.64 -11.99 5.94
N GLY A 141 12.03 -10.91 5.44
CA GLY A 141 12.17 -10.45 4.06
C GLY A 141 11.07 -10.91 3.10
N ARG A 142 10.23 -11.90 3.48
CA ARG A 142 9.03 -12.25 2.71
C ARG A 142 8.06 -11.07 2.64
N ARG A 143 7.29 -11.03 1.56
CA ARG A 143 6.37 -9.92 1.25
C ARG A 143 5.03 -10.46 0.76
N PHE A 144 3.97 -9.72 1.02
CA PHE A 144 2.61 -10.02 0.58
C PHE A 144 1.90 -8.71 0.22
N ALA A 145 1.45 -8.57 -1.02
CA ALA A 145 0.68 -7.41 -1.45
C ALA A 145 -0.81 -7.68 -1.27
N LEU A 146 -1.55 -6.71 -0.71
CA LEU A 146 -2.99 -6.77 -0.56
C LEU A 146 -3.61 -5.38 -0.67
N GLY A 147 -4.38 -5.16 -1.74
CA GLY A 147 -4.91 -3.86 -2.08
C GLY A 147 -3.79 -2.82 -2.24
N ARG A 148 -3.90 -1.70 -1.54
CA ARG A 148 -2.91 -0.61 -1.57
C ARG A 148 -1.70 -0.85 -0.66
N TRP A 149 -1.66 -1.95 0.09
CA TRP A 149 -0.66 -2.20 1.11
C TRP A 149 0.29 -3.33 0.70
N LEU A 150 1.56 -3.18 1.06
CA LEU A 150 2.57 -4.22 1.01
C LEU A 150 2.93 -4.60 2.44
N PHE A 151 2.65 -5.85 2.82
CA PHE A 151 3.06 -6.42 4.10
C PHE A 151 4.46 -7.02 3.98
N LEU A 152 5.31 -6.81 4.99
CA LEU A 152 6.67 -7.31 5.05
C LEU A 152 6.94 -8.01 6.37
N ARG A 153 7.56 -9.19 6.30
CA ARG A 153 8.04 -9.89 7.49
C ARG A 153 9.39 -9.31 7.93
N ARG A 154 9.44 -8.64 9.08
CA ARG A 154 10.68 -8.28 9.82
C ARG A 154 10.97 -9.38 10.87
N PRO A 155 12.14 -9.42 11.54
CA PRO A 155 12.42 -10.48 12.53
C PRO A 155 11.41 -10.56 13.69
N HIS A 156 10.98 -9.42 14.23
CA HIS A 156 10.09 -9.32 15.39
C HIS A 156 8.76 -8.61 15.10
N ALA A 157 8.48 -8.34 13.82
CA ALA A 157 7.29 -7.59 13.43
C ALA A 157 6.75 -7.98 12.05
N LEU A 158 5.49 -7.65 11.82
CA LEU A 158 4.83 -7.59 10.53
C LEU A 158 4.59 -6.12 10.19
N ALA A 159 5.35 -5.59 9.24
CA ALA A 159 5.25 -4.19 8.82
C ALA A 159 4.31 -4.05 7.61
N TRP A 160 3.73 -2.87 7.42
CA TRP A 160 2.98 -2.52 6.22
C TRP A 160 3.35 -1.13 5.70
N GLU A 161 3.25 -0.96 4.40
CA GLU A 161 3.50 0.32 3.74
C GLU A 161 2.71 0.40 2.43
N LEU A 162 2.52 1.59 1.87
CA LEU A 162 1.83 1.73 0.59
C LEU A 162 2.57 0.98 -0.52
N ALA A 163 1.83 0.19 -1.29
CA ALA A 163 2.31 -0.49 -2.48
C ALA A 163 2.60 0.56 -3.57
N GLN A 164 3.85 1.03 -3.67
CA GLN A 164 4.26 1.84 -4.82
C GLN A 164 4.24 1.01 -6.10
N PRO A 165 3.77 1.58 -7.23
CA PRO A 165 3.83 0.92 -8.52
C PRO A 165 5.29 0.58 -8.87
N ARG A 166 5.52 -0.61 -9.44
CA ARG A 166 6.81 -0.94 -10.05
C ARG A 166 7.07 0.09 -11.16
N VAL A 167 8.05 0.97 -10.99
CA VAL A 167 8.57 1.77 -12.11
C VAL A 167 9.31 0.78 -13.02
N PRO A 168 8.90 0.60 -14.29
CA PRO A 168 9.63 -0.26 -15.21
C PRO A 168 11.08 0.23 -15.31
N ALA A 169 12.04 -0.70 -15.36
CA ALA A 169 13.47 -0.44 -15.48
C ALA A 169 13.89 0.10 -16.87
N ASN A 170 13.13 1.04 -17.43
CA ASN A 170 13.45 1.63 -18.72
C ASN A 170 14.56 2.66 -18.53
N ILE A 171 15.77 2.30 -18.96
CA ILE A 171 16.87 3.25 -19.14
C ILE A 171 16.48 4.17 -20.30
N VAL A 172 16.35 5.47 -20.04
CA VAL A 172 16.07 6.47 -21.08
C VAL A 172 17.39 7.17 -21.44
N GLN A 173 17.77 7.11 -22.72
CA GLN A 173 18.94 7.83 -23.23
C GLN A 173 18.55 9.26 -23.61
N LEU A 174 19.10 10.24 -22.90
CA LEU A 174 19.00 11.64 -23.22
C LEU A 174 20.09 11.94 -24.24
N ALA A 175 19.73 12.07 -25.52
CA ALA A 175 20.68 12.30 -26.62
C ALA A 175 21.10 13.77 -26.78
N GLY A 176 20.34 14.68 -26.18
CA GLY A 176 20.58 16.12 -26.23
C GLY A 176 19.49 16.90 -25.48
N PRO A 177 19.44 18.23 -25.65
CA PRO A 177 18.35 19.06 -25.15
C PRO A 177 16.99 18.61 -25.70
N GLY A 178 15.96 18.60 -24.85
CA GLY A 178 14.64 18.11 -25.22
C GLY A 178 13.81 17.69 -24.01
N GLU A 179 12.65 17.10 -24.28
CA GLU A 179 11.79 16.49 -23.27
C GLU A 179 11.79 14.98 -23.40
N TYR A 180 11.85 14.29 -22.26
CA TYR A 180 11.97 12.85 -22.17
C TYR A 180 11.03 12.32 -21.09
N HIS A 181 10.54 11.10 -21.29
CA HIS A 181 9.61 10.44 -20.37
C HIS A 181 10.15 9.08 -19.94
N ARG A 182 10.00 8.77 -18.66
CA ARG A 182 10.32 7.45 -18.09
C ARG A 182 9.14 6.97 -17.24
N GLY A 183 8.27 6.17 -17.86
CA GLY A 183 6.96 5.88 -17.27
C GLY A 183 6.17 7.17 -17.08
N TRP A 184 5.87 7.50 -15.83
CA TRP A 184 5.07 8.67 -15.42
C TRP A 184 5.93 9.89 -15.03
N GLU A 185 7.25 9.76 -15.09
CA GLU A 185 8.17 10.84 -14.80
C GLU A 185 8.52 11.60 -16.09
N ARG A 186 8.77 12.90 -15.97
CA ARG A 186 9.20 13.76 -17.08
C ARG A 186 10.52 14.43 -16.77
N MET A 187 11.41 14.47 -17.76
CA MET A 187 12.70 15.14 -17.71
C MET A 187 12.78 16.17 -18.84
N ARG A 188 12.97 17.44 -18.51
CA ARG A 188 13.30 18.49 -19.50
C ARG A 188 14.77 18.84 -19.38
N VAL A 189 15.47 18.83 -20.51
CA VAL A 189 16.90 19.16 -20.60
C VAL A 189 17.07 20.35 -21.52
N SER A 190 17.70 21.42 -21.02
CA SER A 190 18.04 22.60 -21.81
C SER A 190 19.49 23.02 -21.56
N VAL A 191 20.06 23.77 -22.50
CA VAL A 191 21.37 24.42 -22.34
C VAL A 191 21.12 25.90 -22.09
N VAL A 192 21.78 26.45 -21.08
CA VAL A 192 21.79 27.89 -20.78
C VAL A 192 23.22 28.41 -20.88
N VAL A 193 23.38 29.64 -21.37
CA VAL A 193 24.69 30.30 -21.54
C VAL A 193 24.84 31.36 -20.45
N ALA A 194 26.07 31.58 -19.97
CA ALA A 194 26.33 32.59 -18.96
C ALA A 194 25.95 34.02 -19.44
N PRO A 195 25.44 34.88 -18.55
CA PRO A 195 25.15 34.64 -17.13
C PRO A 195 23.85 33.86 -16.92
N PHE A 196 23.84 32.94 -15.95
CA PHE A 196 22.64 32.18 -15.56
C PHE A 196 22.48 32.14 -14.04
N THR A 197 21.24 32.01 -13.57
CA THR A 197 20.91 31.93 -12.15
C THR A 197 20.85 30.48 -11.70
N LEU A 198 21.58 30.15 -10.63
CA LEU A 198 21.53 28.82 -10.03
C LEU A 198 20.16 28.57 -9.37
N SER A 199 19.52 27.47 -9.74
CA SER A 199 18.29 27.01 -9.11
C SER A 199 18.57 26.32 -7.77
N THR A 200 17.81 26.66 -6.74
CA THR A 200 17.83 25.98 -5.42
C THR A 200 16.79 24.85 -5.32
N ASP A 201 15.92 24.71 -6.32
CA ASP A 201 14.95 23.61 -6.38
C ASP A 201 15.66 22.25 -6.50
N ARG A 202 15.35 21.33 -5.59
CA ARG A 202 15.87 19.95 -5.56
C ARG A 202 15.52 19.13 -6.81
N HIS A 203 14.48 19.52 -7.52
CA HIS A 203 14.04 18.90 -8.77
C HIS A 203 14.77 19.47 -9.99
N HIS A 204 15.63 20.47 -9.79
CA HIS A 204 16.48 21.03 -10.82
C HIS A 204 17.95 20.64 -10.59
N ALA A 205 18.68 20.45 -11.67
CA ALA A 205 20.14 20.39 -11.66
C ALA A 205 20.71 21.35 -12.69
N MET A 206 21.71 22.11 -12.27
CA MET A 206 22.54 22.91 -13.16
C MET A 206 23.95 22.35 -13.14
N LEU A 207 24.38 21.82 -14.28
CA LEU A 207 25.64 21.10 -14.46
C LEU A 207 26.51 21.86 -15.46
N ALA A 208 27.83 21.92 -15.23
CA ALA A 208 28.75 22.44 -16.25
C ALA A 208 28.68 21.58 -17.51
N ALA A 209 28.31 22.18 -18.66
CA ALA A 209 28.01 21.43 -19.87
C ALA A 209 29.26 20.70 -20.40
N GLU A 210 30.42 21.35 -20.30
CA GLU A 210 31.73 20.81 -20.66
C GLU A 210 32.15 19.59 -19.82
N ALA A 211 31.58 19.41 -18.64
CA ALA A 211 31.89 18.31 -17.73
C ALA A 211 31.00 17.07 -17.94
N CYS A 212 30.00 17.16 -18.83
CA CYS A 212 29.06 16.09 -19.15
C CYS A 212 29.37 15.47 -20.53
N ALA A 213 29.36 14.15 -20.61
CA ALA A 213 29.51 13.43 -21.87
C ALA A 213 28.15 12.92 -22.37
N TRP A 214 27.76 13.24 -23.60
CA TRP A 214 26.55 12.69 -24.21
C TRP A 214 26.77 11.26 -24.75
N PRO A 215 25.72 10.41 -24.81
CA PRO A 215 24.39 10.61 -24.24
C PRO A 215 24.36 10.44 -22.71
N LEU A 216 23.39 11.07 -22.04
CA LEU A 216 23.14 10.84 -20.61
C LEU A 216 22.12 9.70 -20.43
N ALA A 217 22.39 8.76 -19.54
CA ALA A 217 21.46 7.71 -19.16
C ALA A 217 20.63 8.15 -17.95
N TRP A 218 19.30 8.20 -18.10
CA TRP A 218 18.35 8.38 -17.02
C TRP A 218 17.76 7.02 -16.62
N ARG A 219 18.23 6.48 -15.50
CA ARG A 219 17.91 5.11 -15.04
C ARG A 219 17.72 5.04 -13.53
N LEU A 220 17.45 3.84 -13.00
CA LEU A 220 17.50 3.60 -11.56
C LEU A 220 18.96 3.44 -11.11
N SER A 221 19.25 3.76 -9.84
CA SER A 221 20.57 3.52 -9.26
C SER A 221 20.89 2.03 -9.19
N GLU A 222 22.11 1.64 -9.55
CA GLU A 222 22.57 0.26 -9.44
C GLU A 222 23.00 -0.07 -8.00
N SER A 223 22.91 -1.35 -7.63
CA SER A 223 23.37 -1.81 -6.31
C SER A 223 24.88 -1.60 -6.18
N GLY A 224 25.31 -0.95 -5.10
CA GLY A 224 26.73 -0.68 -4.85
C GLY A 224 27.33 0.48 -5.67
N GLU A 225 26.53 1.18 -6.49
CA GLU A 225 27.00 2.27 -7.34
C GLU A 225 27.62 3.42 -6.52
N ARG A 226 28.87 3.78 -6.83
CA ARG A 226 29.68 4.76 -6.08
C ARG A 226 29.87 6.06 -6.81
N TRP A 227 29.63 7.17 -6.12
CA TRP A 227 29.76 8.52 -6.65
C TRP A 227 30.27 9.51 -5.58
N LEU A 228 30.55 10.74 -6.01
CA LEU A 228 31.00 11.84 -5.15
C LEU A 228 29.96 12.98 -5.24
N PRO A 229 29.06 13.13 -4.25
CA PRO A 229 28.06 14.19 -4.26
C PRO A 229 28.70 15.55 -3.97
N LEU A 230 28.19 16.60 -4.62
CA LEU A 230 28.56 17.97 -4.29
C LEU A 230 28.10 18.30 -2.85
N GLY A 231 29.03 18.77 -2.03
CA GLY A 231 28.77 19.18 -0.64
C GLY A 231 28.69 18.03 0.38
N ALA A 232 29.02 16.79 0.01
CA ALA A 232 29.09 15.66 0.95
C ALA A 232 30.54 15.13 1.08
N PRO A 233 30.92 14.56 2.23
CA PRO A 233 32.29 14.08 2.45
C PRO A 233 32.57 12.78 1.68
N GLY A 234 33.56 12.84 0.79
CA GLY A 234 34.18 11.69 0.17
C GLY A 234 33.29 10.89 -0.80
N ARG A 235 33.92 9.92 -1.48
CA ARG A 235 33.23 9.02 -2.40
C ARG A 235 32.44 7.98 -1.62
N GLN A 236 31.17 7.80 -1.95
CA GLN A 236 30.26 6.89 -1.25
C GLN A 236 29.25 6.23 -2.18
N THR A 237 28.57 5.19 -1.71
CA THR A 237 27.51 4.55 -2.48
C THR A 237 26.25 5.42 -2.51
N VAL A 238 25.45 5.34 -3.58
CA VAL A 238 24.15 6.00 -3.67
C VAL A 238 23.27 5.59 -2.49
N VAL A 239 23.22 4.30 -2.17
CA VAL A 239 22.47 3.76 -1.02
C VAL A 239 22.90 4.38 0.32
N LYS A 240 24.21 4.51 0.59
CA LYS A 240 24.72 5.13 1.83
C LYS A 240 24.34 6.61 1.88
N PHE A 241 24.51 7.33 0.77
CA PHE A 241 24.15 8.73 0.65
C PHE A 241 22.65 8.97 0.91
N LEU A 242 21.78 8.15 0.33
CA LEU A 242 20.33 8.22 0.51
C LEU A 242 19.91 7.82 1.93
N SER A 243 20.55 6.79 2.50
CA SER A 243 20.31 6.38 3.90
C SER A 243 20.61 7.50 4.89
N ALA A 244 21.71 8.23 4.70
CA ALA A 244 22.07 9.37 5.55
C ALA A 244 21.08 10.54 5.46
N ARG A 245 20.24 10.56 4.43
CA ARG A 245 19.19 11.58 4.18
C ARG A 245 17.78 11.08 4.54
N GLY A 246 17.67 9.97 5.26
CA GLY A 246 16.39 9.43 5.71
C GLY A 246 15.57 8.75 4.61
N VAL A 247 16.15 8.46 3.44
CA VAL A 247 15.44 7.73 2.38
C VAL A 247 15.29 6.27 2.81
N SER A 248 14.06 5.75 2.78
CA SER A 248 13.74 4.39 3.20
C SER A 248 14.47 3.37 2.33
N SER A 249 14.82 2.20 2.90
CA SER A 249 15.56 1.15 2.18
C SER A 249 14.85 0.66 0.90
N ARG A 250 13.51 0.79 0.82
CA ARG A 250 12.72 0.47 -0.39
C ARG A 250 12.80 1.54 -1.48
N LEU A 251 12.92 2.82 -1.11
CA LEU A 251 13.03 3.91 -2.08
C LEU A 251 14.42 4.01 -2.69
N ARG A 252 15.46 3.52 -2.00
CA ARG A 252 16.85 3.61 -2.49
C ARG A 252 17.06 2.90 -3.84
N PRO A 253 16.62 1.65 -4.06
CA PRO A 253 16.72 1.00 -5.37
C PRO A 253 15.86 1.65 -6.47
N LEU A 254 14.81 2.39 -6.08
CA LEU A 254 13.90 3.07 -6.99
C LEU A 254 14.32 4.52 -7.28
N THR A 255 15.46 4.96 -6.72
CA THR A 255 15.90 6.35 -6.90
C THR A 255 16.42 6.54 -8.32
N PRO A 256 15.88 7.51 -9.10
CA PRO A 256 16.47 7.88 -10.37
C PRO A 256 17.91 8.35 -10.20
N VAL A 257 18.73 8.08 -11.20
CA VAL A 257 20.02 8.71 -11.40
C VAL A 257 20.14 9.13 -12.86
N VAL A 258 20.86 10.23 -13.08
CA VAL A 258 21.34 10.64 -14.39
C VAL A 258 22.84 10.43 -14.40
N ALA A 259 23.35 9.68 -15.36
CA ALA A 259 24.76 9.33 -15.49
C ALA A 259 25.23 9.50 -16.93
N ASP A 260 26.52 9.75 -17.12
CA ASP A 260 27.19 9.60 -18.43
C ASP A 260 28.21 8.46 -18.38
N ARG A 261 29.02 8.31 -19.44
CA ARG A 261 30.09 7.30 -19.53
C ARG A 261 31.14 7.37 -18.41
N ASN A 262 31.29 8.52 -17.76
CA ASN A 262 32.21 8.77 -16.64
C ASN A 262 31.52 8.62 -15.27
N GLY A 263 30.23 8.24 -15.23
CA GLY A 263 29.46 7.93 -14.02
C GLY A 263 28.35 8.94 -13.70
N ILE A 264 27.81 8.88 -12.48
CA ILE A 264 26.69 9.73 -12.05
C ILE A 264 27.04 11.22 -12.20
N VAL A 265 26.10 11.99 -12.77
CA VAL A 265 26.14 13.45 -12.85
C VAL A 265 25.12 14.10 -11.92
N TRP A 266 24.00 13.41 -11.66
CA TRP A 266 22.93 13.92 -10.79
C TRP A 266 22.08 12.79 -10.22
N VAL A 267 21.68 12.93 -8.96
CA VAL A 267 20.63 12.14 -8.32
C VAL A 267 19.44 13.08 -8.06
N PRO A 268 18.38 13.03 -8.90
CA PRO A 268 17.22 13.91 -8.80
C PRO A 268 16.58 13.93 -7.42
N GLY A 269 16.16 15.12 -6.97
CA GLY A 269 15.63 15.34 -5.63
C GLY A 269 16.68 15.43 -4.52
N HIS A 270 17.97 15.19 -4.83
CA HIS A 270 19.00 15.08 -3.81
C HIS A 270 20.25 15.94 -4.05
N ALA A 271 21.12 15.61 -5.00
CA ALA A 271 22.37 16.33 -5.24
C ALA A 271 22.98 16.04 -6.61
N ILE A 272 23.76 17.00 -7.13
CA ILE A 272 24.62 16.83 -8.31
C ILE A 272 25.97 16.23 -7.93
N ALA A 273 26.68 15.66 -8.90
CA ALA A 273 28.03 15.15 -8.68
C ALA A 273 29.05 16.29 -8.59
N GLN A 274 30.08 16.13 -7.75
CA GLN A 274 31.15 17.13 -7.59
C GLN A 274 31.84 17.48 -8.91
N ARG A 275 31.98 16.48 -9.80
CA ARG A 275 32.69 16.63 -11.08
C ARG A 275 31.96 17.53 -12.08
N THR A 276 30.65 17.69 -11.94
CA THR A 276 29.79 18.46 -12.84
C THR A 276 29.38 19.82 -12.25
N ARG A 277 30.04 20.24 -11.15
CA ARG A 277 29.77 21.53 -10.49
C ARG A 277 30.00 22.70 -11.44
N ILE A 278 29.16 23.72 -11.32
CA ILE A 278 29.36 25.00 -11.99
C ILE A 278 30.49 25.76 -11.29
N THR A 279 31.35 26.40 -12.08
CA THR A 279 32.42 27.28 -11.61
C THR A 279 32.34 28.63 -12.30
N ALA A 280 33.16 29.60 -11.86
CA ALA A 280 33.23 30.91 -12.53
C ALA A 280 33.68 30.82 -14.01
N ALA A 281 34.34 29.73 -14.41
CA ALA A 281 34.78 29.50 -15.78
C ALA A 281 33.72 28.82 -16.67
N THR A 282 32.59 28.40 -16.10
CA THR A 282 31.56 27.65 -16.84
C THR A 282 30.79 28.59 -17.77
N ALA A 283 31.03 28.46 -19.08
CA ALA A 283 30.37 29.27 -20.10
C ALA A 283 28.94 28.78 -20.43
N GLN A 284 28.71 27.47 -20.34
CA GLN A 284 27.42 26.84 -20.62
C GLN A 284 27.04 25.87 -19.51
N ALA A 285 25.78 25.90 -19.09
CA ALA A 285 25.24 24.95 -18.13
C ALA A 285 24.12 24.11 -18.74
N LEU A 286 24.12 22.82 -18.45
CA LEU A 286 22.99 21.92 -18.67
C LEU A 286 22.01 22.10 -17.52
N HIS A 287 20.79 22.52 -17.83
CA HIS A 287 19.69 22.60 -16.90
C HIS A 287 18.75 21.40 -17.09
N LEU A 288 18.75 20.50 -16.11
CA LEU A 288 17.85 19.36 -16.07
C LEU A 288 16.73 19.64 -15.07
N ARG A 289 15.48 19.39 -15.47
CA ARG A 289 14.28 19.55 -14.64
C ARG A 289 13.53 18.23 -14.59
N TRP A 290 13.44 17.65 -13.40
CA TRP A 290 12.79 16.36 -13.17
C TRP A 290 11.45 16.55 -12.47
N HIS A 291 10.38 16.07 -13.11
CA HIS A 291 9.04 16.04 -12.55
C HIS A 291 8.74 14.60 -12.10
N PRO A 292 8.61 14.35 -10.78
CA PRO A 292 8.28 13.03 -10.25
C PRO A 292 6.85 12.62 -10.63
N ALA A 293 6.61 11.31 -10.70
CA ALA A 293 5.28 10.77 -10.92
C ALA A 293 4.30 11.27 -9.84
N GLY A 294 3.17 11.84 -10.26
CA GLY A 294 2.08 12.28 -9.37
C GLY A 294 1.95 13.78 -9.10
N GLN A 295 2.79 14.65 -9.67
CA GLN A 295 2.62 16.11 -9.55
C GLN A 295 1.72 16.75 -10.61
N ASP A 296 1.49 16.07 -11.75
CA ASP A 296 0.61 16.54 -12.85
C ASP A 296 -0.55 15.54 -13.10
N ALA A 297 -1.18 15.00 -12.05
CA ALA A 297 -2.36 14.12 -12.18
C ALA A 297 -3.66 14.92 -12.47
N GLN A 298 -3.59 15.92 -13.34
CA GLN A 298 -4.73 16.41 -14.10
C GLN A 298 -4.36 16.31 -15.58
N ALA A 299 -5.24 15.64 -16.32
CA ALA A 299 -5.18 15.29 -17.74
C ALA A 299 -4.48 13.96 -18.09
N SER A 300 -5.35 13.02 -18.47
CA SER A 300 -5.17 11.97 -19.48
C SER A 300 -5.06 10.52 -18.97
N THR A 301 -6.25 9.91 -18.89
CA THR A 301 -6.63 8.60 -19.43
C THR A 301 -5.61 7.46 -19.33
N MET A 302 -5.83 6.60 -18.33
CA MET A 302 -5.26 5.26 -18.22
C MET A 302 -5.87 4.31 -19.27
N PRO A 303 -5.09 3.48 -19.99
CA PRO A 303 -5.61 2.22 -20.50
C PRO A 303 -5.67 1.19 -19.37
N ALA A 304 -6.73 0.39 -19.41
CA ALA A 304 -7.03 -0.67 -18.46
C ALA A 304 -6.06 -1.86 -18.60
N THR A 305 -5.91 -2.57 -17.48
CA THR A 305 -5.51 -3.99 -17.36
C THR A 305 -4.12 -4.39 -17.88
N LEU A 306 -3.25 -4.77 -16.93
CA LEU A 306 -2.22 -5.79 -17.16
C LEU A 306 -2.55 -6.96 -16.24
N GLU A 307 -3.11 -8.01 -16.84
CA GLU A 307 -3.24 -9.34 -16.27
C GLU A 307 -1.86 -9.92 -15.95
N GLU A 308 -1.80 -10.65 -14.84
CA GLU A 308 -0.68 -11.47 -14.43
C GLU A 308 -0.50 -12.62 -15.42
N ALA A 309 0.69 -12.73 -16.01
CA ALA A 309 1.23 -13.98 -16.52
C ALA A 309 2.69 -14.06 -16.09
N ASP A 310 2.99 -15.02 -15.24
CA ASP A 310 4.27 -15.72 -15.19
C ASP A 310 4.01 -17.05 -14.48
N GLU A 311 3.49 -18.00 -15.27
CA GLU A 311 3.82 -19.42 -15.14
C GLU A 311 5.25 -19.62 -15.66
N ASP A 312 5.93 -20.61 -15.07
CA ASP A 312 7.16 -21.28 -15.53
C ASP A 312 8.50 -20.54 -15.44
N ILE A 313 9.29 -20.87 -14.40
CA ILE A 313 10.49 -21.74 -14.41
C ILE A 313 11.11 -21.77 -13.00
#